data_AF-A0A8J6EYC6-F1
#
_entry.id   AF-A0A8J6EYC6-F1
#
_cell.length_a   1.000
_cell.length_b   1.000
_cell.length_c   1.000
_cell.angle_alpha   90.00
_cell.angle_beta   90.00
_cell.angle_gamma   90.00
#
_symmetry.space_group_name_H-M   'P 1'
#
loop_
_entity.id
_entity.type
_entity.pdbx_description
1 polymer ?
#
loop_
_entity_poly.entity_id
_entity_poly.type
_entity_poly.pdbx_seq_one_letter_code
_entity_poly.pdbx_strand_id
1 'polypeptide(L)'
;MTLKRLLLVSNSTLYGGGYLEHCQDQIQKFLGGQVKRVLFIPYALQDRDNYAKTARQKFQSLGYALDSIHEAADPVESVLTAEAIFIGGGNTFRLLKALYDNNLIQVIRKKVIEDGIPYIGSSAGTNVATVSINTTNDMPIVYPPSLQALGFVPFNINPHYLDPNANSKHMGVCSIFIIIRMNGQ
;
A
#
# COMPACT_ATOMS: atom_id res chain seq x y z
N MET A 1 -20.60 -0.48 -12.66
CA MET A 1 -19.65 -0.67 -11.54
C MET A 1 -18.42 0.19 -11.77
N THR A 2 -17.83 0.74 -10.72
CA THR A 2 -16.71 1.68 -10.80
C THR A 2 -15.39 0.95 -11.12
N LEU A 3 -14.53 1.58 -11.91
CA LEU A 3 -13.22 1.04 -12.32
C LEU A 3 -12.32 0.85 -11.08
N LYS A 4 -11.83 -0.37 -10.83
CA LYS A 4 -10.80 -0.59 -9.79
C LYS A 4 -9.48 0.00 -10.27
N ARG A 5 -8.95 0.97 -9.52
CA ARG A 5 -7.65 1.61 -9.79
C ARG A 5 -6.66 1.19 -8.71
N LEU A 6 -5.82 0.21 -9.00
CA LEU A 6 -4.81 -0.30 -8.07
C LEU A 6 -3.40 -0.20 -8.70
N LEU A 7 -2.45 0.31 -7.94
CA LEU A 7 -1.02 0.23 -8.21
C LEU A 7 -0.35 -0.54 -7.07
N LEU A 8 0.02 -1.79 -7.34
CA LEU A 8 0.63 -2.68 -6.36
C LEU A 8 2.10 -2.88 -6.71
N VAL A 9 2.97 -2.48 -5.79
CA VAL A 9 4.42 -2.50 -5.95
C VAL A 9 5.01 -3.53 -4.98
N SER A 10 5.93 -4.35 -5.49
CA SER A 10 6.59 -5.39 -4.70
C SER A 10 7.38 -4.83 -3.51
N ASN A 11 8.13 -3.74 -3.72
CA ASN A 11 9.05 -3.16 -2.75
C ASN A 11 9.05 -1.63 -2.80
N SER A 12 9.54 -0.97 -1.75
CA SER A 12 9.55 0.51 -1.68
C SER A 12 10.86 1.13 -2.17
N THR A 13 11.96 0.38 -2.23
CA THR A 13 13.30 0.89 -2.58
C THR A 13 14.06 -0.16 -3.40
N LEU A 14 14.73 0.26 -4.48
CA LEU A 14 15.72 -0.56 -5.19
C LEU A 14 17.11 -0.29 -4.61
N TYR A 15 18.00 -1.29 -4.67
CA TYR A 15 19.38 -1.12 -4.22
C TYR A 15 20.05 0.08 -4.94
N GLY A 16 20.58 1.02 -4.15
CA GLY A 16 21.23 2.24 -4.65
C GLY A 16 20.28 3.38 -5.04
N GLY A 17 18.96 3.21 -4.91
CA GLY A 17 17.96 4.26 -5.19
C GLY A 17 17.27 4.80 -3.93
N GLY A 18 16.59 5.93 -4.08
CA GLY A 18 15.76 6.55 -3.06
C GLY A 18 14.39 5.89 -2.88
N TYR A 19 13.70 6.27 -1.81
CA TYR A 19 12.34 5.80 -1.50
C TYR A 19 11.36 6.08 -2.65
N LEU A 20 10.71 5.02 -3.14
CA LEU A 20 9.78 4.99 -4.28
C LEU A 20 10.34 5.54 -5.61
N GLU A 21 11.64 5.74 -5.72
CA GLU A 21 12.25 6.35 -6.91
C GLU A 21 11.97 5.54 -8.18
N HIS A 22 12.20 4.23 -8.12
CA HIS A 22 11.98 3.31 -9.23
C HIS A 22 10.53 3.23 -9.77
N CYS A 23 9.56 3.72 -8.99
CA CYS A 23 8.14 3.66 -9.31
C CYS A 23 7.48 5.03 -9.45
N GLN A 24 8.26 6.11 -9.38
CA GLN A 24 7.73 7.46 -9.30
C GLN A 24 6.92 7.87 -10.53
N ASP A 25 7.38 7.49 -11.73
CA ASP A 25 6.72 7.80 -13.00
C ASP A 25 5.37 7.09 -13.08
N GLN A 26 5.31 5.85 -12.58
CA GLN A 26 4.09 5.05 -12.49
C GLN A 26 3.13 5.68 -11.50
N ILE A 27 3.59 6.14 -10.33
CA ILE A 27 2.77 6.85 -9.34
C ILE A 27 2.16 8.12 -9.96
N GLN A 28 2.97 8.97 -10.60
CA GLN A 28 2.48 10.22 -11.20
C GLN A 28 1.48 9.97 -12.32
N LYS A 29 1.77 9.03 -13.25
CA LYS A 29 0.83 8.64 -14.32
C LYS A 29 -0.45 8.01 -13.75
N PHE A 30 -0.35 7.27 -12.65
CA PHE A 30 -1.47 6.55 -12.05
C PHE A 30 -2.42 7.48 -11.29
N LEU A 31 -1.89 8.41 -10.49
CA LEU A 31 -2.67 9.40 -9.75
C LEU A 31 -3.22 10.49 -10.69
N GLY A 32 -2.42 10.93 -11.66
CA GLY A 32 -2.79 11.98 -12.60
C GLY A 32 -2.92 13.35 -11.93
N GLY A 33 -3.47 14.34 -12.65
CA GLY A 33 -3.59 15.71 -12.15
C GLY A 33 -4.82 16.00 -11.28
N GLN A 34 -5.79 15.08 -11.22
CA GLN A 34 -7.04 15.23 -10.47
C GLN A 34 -6.83 15.02 -8.97
N VAL A 35 -5.97 14.07 -8.59
CA VAL A 35 -5.57 13.88 -7.19
C VAL A 35 -4.63 15.01 -6.80
N LYS A 36 -4.94 15.70 -5.71
CA LYS A 36 -4.08 16.70 -5.09
C LYS A 36 -3.49 16.20 -3.79
N ARG A 37 -4.18 15.28 -3.11
CA ARG A 37 -3.85 14.83 -1.76
C ARG A 37 -3.96 13.31 -1.63
N VAL A 38 -2.95 12.71 -1.02
CA VAL A 38 -2.90 11.26 -0.77
C VAL A 38 -2.99 11.01 0.73
N LEU A 39 -3.90 10.14 1.16
CA LEU A 39 -3.94 9.64 2.52
C LEU A 39 -2.94 8.49 2.66
N PHE A 40 -1.99 8.64 3.56
CA PHE A 40 -0.97 7.63 3.86
C PHE A 40 -1.31 6.82 5.10
N ILE A 41 -1.14 5.50 5.01
CA ILE A 41 -1.33 4.55 6.11
C ILE A 41 0.03 3.91 6.47
N PRO A 42 0.71 4.38 7.53
CA PRO A 42 2.06 3.94 7.90
C PRO A 42 2.11 2.77 8.89
N TYR A 43 0.99 2.09 9.16
CA TYR A 43 0.88 1.16 10.29
C TYR A 43 1.77 -0.09 10.21
N ALA A 44 2.38 -0.36 9.06
CA ALA A 44 3.33 -1.44 8.88
C ALA A 44 4.64 -1.24 9.66
N LEU A 45 4.98 0.01 10.02
CA LEU A 45 6.14 0.35 10.85
C LEU A 45 5.74 0.90 12.22
N GLN A 46 6.67 0.79 13.17
CA GLN A 46 6.48 1.32 14.52
C GLN A 46 6.75 2.82 14.59
N ASP A 47 7.82 3.30 13.95
CA ASP A 47 8.14 4.73 13.83
C ASP A 47 7.34 5.36 12.68
N ARG A 48 6.09 5.70 12.99
CA ARG A 48 5.12 6.23 12.01
C ARG A 48 5.41 7.68 11.64
N ASP A 49 5.95 8.47 12.56
CA ASP A 49 6.24 9.89 12.35
C ASP A 49 7.38 10.08 11.35
N ASN A 50 8.48 9.34 11.55
CA ASN A 50 9.58 9.38 10.59
C ASN A 50 9.14 8.80 9.23
N TYR A 51 8.34 7.73 9.25
CA TYR A 51 7.86 7.14 8.01
C TYR A 51 6.96 8.11 7.21
N ALA A 52 6.04 8.79 7.90
CA ALA A 52 5.19 9.82 7.32
C ALA A 52 6.00 11.00 6.80
N LYS A 53 7.06 11.43 7.51
CA LYS A 53 7.97 12.47 7.04
C LYS A 53 8.64 12.09 5.71
N THR A 54 9.19 10.88 5.61
CA THR A 54 9.81 10.39 4.36
C THR A 54 8.81 10.29 3.22
N ALA A 55 7.62 9.70 3.48
CA ALA A 55 6.57 9.58 2.48
C ALA A 55 6.09 10.95 2.01
N ARG A 56 5.87 11.90 2.93
CA ARG A 56 5.43 13.26 2.64
C ARG A 56 6.43 14.00 1.74
N GLN A 57 7.72 13.93 2.06
CA GLN A 57 8.77 14.52 1.22
C GLN A 57 8.75 13.93 -0.20
N LYS A 58 8.59 12.61 -0.33
CA LYS A 58 8.55 11.96 -1.65
C LYS A 58 7.31 12.34 -2.44
N PHE A 59 6.11 12.28 -1.86
CA PHE A 59 4.88 12.65 -2.59
C PHE A 59 4.84 14.13 -2.95
N GLN A 60 5.39 15.00 -2.07
CA GLN A 60 5.52 16.43 -2.37
C GLN A 60 6.44 16.68 -3.58
N SER A 61 7.56 15.95 -3.69
CA SER A 61 8.43 16.07 -4.87
C SER A 61 7.75 15.59 -6.17
N LEU A 62 6.68 14.80 -6.07
CA LEU A 62 5.87 14.34 -7.21
C LEU A 62 4.68 15.25 -7.53
N GLY A 63 4.44 16.29 -6.72
CA GLY A 63 3.35 17.25 -6.89
C GLY A 63 2.07 16.93 -6.11
N TYR A 64 2.13 16.03 -5.11
CA TYR A 64 0.98 15.64 -4.30
C TYR A 64 1.19 16.00 -2.83
N ALA A 65 0.17 16.57 -2.18
CA ALA A 65 0.14 16.66 -0.73
C ALA A 65 -0.07 15.27 -0.11
N LEU A 66 0.41 15.07 1.11
CA LEU A 66 0.26 13.81 1.82
C LEU A 66 -0.05 14.06 3.30
N ASP A 67 -1.19 13.51 3.73
CA ASP A 67 -1.59 13.46 5.13
C ASP A 67 -1.44 12.04 5.63
N SER A 68 -1.02 11.89 6.88
CA SER A 68 -0.82 10.58 7.48
C SER A 68 -1.94 10.27 8.46
N ILE A 69 -2.59 9.12 8.27
CA ILE A 69 -3.77 8.72 9.05
C ILE A 69 -3.48 8.58 10.55
N HIS A 70 -2.23 8.31 10.95
CA HIS A 70 -1.87 8.18 12.36
C HIS A 70 -1.79 9.51 13.11
N GLU A 71 -1.78 10.63 12.38
CA GLU A 71 -1.83 12.00 12.92
C GLU A 71 -3.28 12.50 13.02
N ALA A 72 -4.24 11.78 12.44
CA ALA A 72 -5.64 12.20 12.39
C ALA A 72 -6.37 11.90 13.70
N ALA A 73 -7.26 12.81 14.10
CA ALA A 73 -8.16 12.60 15.24
C ALA A 73 -9.18 11.48 14.96
N ASP A 74 -9.66 11.40 13.72
CA ASP A 74 -10.56 10.36 13.24
C ASP A 74 -9.97 9.68 11.98
N PRO A 75 -9.40 8.47 12.14
CA PRO A 75 -8.90 7.67 11.03
C PRO A 75 -9.98 7.28 10.00
N VAL A 76 -11.22 7.05 10.44
CA VAL A 76 -12.32 6.65 9.55
C VAL A 76 -12.72 7.81 8.66
N GLU A 77 -12.91 9.00 9.24
CA GLU A 77 -13.24 10.20 8.48
C GLU A 77 -12.14 10.54 7.46
N SER A 78 -10.88 10.39 7.87
CA SER A 78 -9.73 10.61 6.98
C SER A 78 -9.80 9.75 5.72
N VAL A 79 -10.23 8.49 5.85
CA VAL A 79 -10.44 7.60 4.68
C VAL A 79 -11.64 8.03 3.85
N LEU A 80 -12.75 8.43 4.49
CA LEU A 80 -13.96 8.84 3.79
C LEU A 80 -13.73 10.04 2.85
N THR A 81 -12.90 10.99 3.30
CA THR A 81 -12.54 12.20 2.54
C THR A 81 -11.33 12.02 1.62
N ALA A 82 -10.69 10.85 1.59
CA ALA A 82 -9.48 10.64 0.82
C ALA A 82 -9.73 10.68 -0.70
N GLU A 83 -8.88 11.41 -1.42
CA GLU A 83 -8.85 11.43 -2.90
C GLU A 83 -8.08 10.23 -3.47
N ALA A 84 -7.10 9.72 -2.71
CA ALA A 84 -6.32 8.52 -2.99
C ALA A 84 -5.76 7.95 -1.69
N ILE A 85 -5.50 6.64 -1.66
CA ILE A 85 -4.92 5.94 -0.50
C ILE A 85 -3.58 5.35 -0.89
N PHE A 86 -2.57 5.55 -0.04
CA PHE A 86 -1.28 4.86 -0.10
C PHE A 86 -1.02 4.08 1.19
N ILE A 87 -0.78 2.78 1.07
CA ILE A 87 -0.36 1.94 2.21
C ILE A 87 1.10 1.53 2.05
N GLY A 88 1.90 1.89 3.04
CA GLY A 88 3.34 1.67 3.08
C GLY A 88 3.75 0.22 3.38
N GLY A 89 5.04 -0.05 3.17
CA GLY A 89 5.69 -1.31 3.51
C GLY A 89 6.15 -1.39 4.97
N GLY A 90 6.48 -2.59 5.43
CA GLY A 90 6.86 -2.89 6.81
C GLY A 90 6.39 -4.30 7.17
N ASN A 91 5.95 -4.52 8.41
CA ASN A 91 5.39 -5.80 8.81
C ASN A 91 3.87 -5.89 8.52
N THR A 92 3.49 -6.90 7.73
CA THR A 92 2.13 -7.13 7.24
C THR A 92 1.15 -7.49 8.36
N PHE A 93 1.57 -8.27 9.36
CA PHE A 93 0.70 -8.64 10.50
C PHE A 93 0.35 -7.43 11.37
N ARG A 94 1.36 -6.59 11.66
CA ARG A 94 1.17 -5.32 12.38
C ARG A 94 0.23 -4.38 11.62
N LEU A 95 0.46 -4.23 10.31
CA LEU A 95 -0.40 -3.43 9.44
C LEU A 95 -1.84 -3.92 9.49
N LEU A 96 -2.08 -5.21 9.23
CA LEU A 96 -3.43 -5.76 9.18
C LEU A 96 -4.14 -5.64 10.53
N LYS A 97 -3.44 -5.92 11.63
CA LYS A 97 -4.01 -5.74 12.98
C LYS A 97 -4.44 -4.29 13.20
N ALA A 98 -3.60 -3.32 12.87
CA ALA A 98 -3.94 -1.91 13.04
C ALA A 98 -5.13 -1.47 12.18
N LEU A 99 -5.26 -2.00 10.95
CA LEU A 99 -6.44 -1.74 10.11
C LEU A 99 -7.74 -2.26 10.76
N TYR A 100 -7.68 -3.43 11.39
CA TYR A 100 -8.81 -3.97 12.16
C TYR A 100 -9.10 -3.14 13.42
N ASP A 101 -8.08 -2.86 14.23
CA ASP A 101 -8.23 -2.13 15.49
C ASP A 101 -8.83 -0.72 15.29
N ASN A 102 -8.59 -0.10 14.12
CA ASN A 102 -9.11 1.23 13.76
C ASN A 102 -10.37 1.17 12.88
N ASN A 103 -11.00 0.00 12.72
CA ASN A 103 -12.22 -0.20 11.90
C ASN A 103 -12.10 0.25 10.43
N LEU A 104 -10.90 0.17 9.85
CA LEU A 104 -10.62 0.74 8.53
C LEU A 104 -10.92 -0.21 7.36
N ILE A 105 -11.01 -1.52 7.61
CA ILE A 105 -11.14 -2.53 6.53
C ILE A 105 -12.33 -2.25 5.61
N GLN A 106 -13.53 -2.05 6.17
CA GLN A 106 -14.73 -1.86 5.36
C GLN A 106 -14.78 -0.49 4.71
N VAL A 107 -14.32 0.55 5.41
CA VAL A 107 -14.33 1.92 4.89
C VAL A 107 -13.33 2.11 3.76
N ILE A 108 -12.12 1.53 3.87
CA ILE A 108 -11.16 1.50 2.75
C ILE A 108 -11.73 0.72 1.56
N ARG A 109 -12.38 -0.43 1.80
CA ARG A 109 -13.06 -1.20 0.74
C ARG A 109 -14.09 -0.40 -0.02
N LYS A 110 -14.98 0.26 0.71
CA LYS A 110 -16.01 1.12 0.11
C LYS A 110 -15.37 2.20 -0.77
N LYS A 111 -14.41 2.96 -0.24
CA LYS A 111 -13.73 4.03 -0.98
C LYS A 111 -13.06 3.54 -2.26
N VAL A 112 -12.35 2.42 -2.20
CA VAL A 112 -11.57 1.94 -3.36
C VAL A 112 -12.45 1.24 -4.39
N ILE A 113 -13.44 0.44 -3.95
CA ILE A 113 -14.26 -0.39 -4.84
C ILE A 113 -15.49 0.38 -5.36
N GLU A 114 -16.21 1.07 -4.47
CA GLU A 114 -17.47 1.75 -4.83
C GLU A 114 -17.18 3.14 -5.40
N ASP A 115 -16.38 3.95 -4.70
CA ASP A 115 -16.08 5.32 -5.16
C ASP A 115 -14.94 5.35 -6.20
N GLY A 116 -14.19 4.26 -6.35
CA GLY A 116 -13.15 4.11 -7.38
C GLY A 116 -11.91 4.99 -7.17
N ILE A 117 -11.63 5.42 -5.93
CA ILE A 117 -10.44 6.22 -5.66
C ILE A 117 -9.16 5.38 -5.88
N PRO A 118 -8.04 5.99 -6.29
CA PRO A 118 -6.79 5.28 -6.51
C PRO A 118 -6.26 4.68 -5.20
N TYR A 119 -5.84 3.42 -5.27
CA TYR A 119 -5.09 2.75 -4.22
C TYR A 119 -3.66 2.43 -4.68
N ILE A 120 -2.69 2.75 -3.82
CA ILE A 120 -1.28 2.38 -4.00
C ILE A 120 -0.88 1.52 -2.80
N GLY A 121 -0.30 0.35 -3.07
CA GLY A 121 0.28 -0.53 -2.06
C GLY A 121 1.75 -0.79 -2.35
N SER A 122 2.59 -0.80 -1.31
CA SER A 122 3.99 -1.23 -1.42
C SER A 122 4.30 -2.31 -0.39
N SER A 123 4.91 -3.42 -0.81
CA SER A 123 5.29 -4.54 0.08
C SER A 123 4.09 -5.03 0.92
N ALA A 124 4.09 -4.85 2.24
CA ALA A 124 2.95 -5.14 3.11
C ALA A 124 1.63 -4.48 2.63
N GLY A 125 1.68 -3.26 2.09
CA GLY A 125 0.54 -2.59 1.45
C GLY A 125 0.00 -3.34 0.23
N THR A 126 0.86 -4.06 -0.50
CA THR A 126 0.45 -4.96 -1.59
C THR A 126 -0.19 -6.23 -1.03
N ASN A 127 0.36 -6.83 0.03
CA ASN A 127 -0.25 -8.00 0.66
C ASN A 127 -1.68 -7.70 1.14
N VAL A 128 -1.90 -6.61 1.87
CA VAL A 128 -3.23 -6.29 2.42
C VAL A 128 -4.26 -5.91 1.35
N ALA A 129 -3.84 -5.55 0.13
CA ALA A 129 -4.76 -5.30 -0.99
C ALA A 129 -5.44 -6.57 -1.50
N THR A 130 -4.92 -7.75 -1.17
CA THR A 130 -5.38 -9.05 -1.65
C THR A 130 -6.46 -9.68 -0.77
N VAL A 131 -6.91 -10.90 -1.08
CA VAL A 131 -7.94 -11.60 -0.28
C VAL A 131 -7.48 -11.90 1.15
N SER A 132 -6.18 -12.15 1.35
CA SER A 132 -5.61 -12.48 2.66
C SER A 132 -4.11 -12.18 2.71
N ILE A 133 -3.52 -12.13 3.90
CA ILE A 133 -2.07 -11.96 4.04
C ILE A 133 -1.29 -13.28 4.03
N ASN A 134 -1.90 -14.40 3.64
CA ASN A 134 -1.32 -15.75 3.76
C ASN A 134 -0.02 -15.98 2.96
N THR A 135 0.31 -15.08 2.04
CA THR A 135 1.52 -15.11 1.20
C THR A 135 2.52 -14.03 1.59
N THR A 136 2.39 -13.42 2.77
CA THR A 136 3.44 -12.55 3.30
C THR A 136 4.66 -13.37 3.71
N ASN A 137 5.85 -12.83 3.52
CA ASN A 137 7.10 -13.41 4.03
C ASN A 137 7.42 -12.93 5.45
N ASP A 138 6.59 -12.06 6.02
CA ASP A 138 6.83 -11.44 7.32
C ASP A 138 6.64 -12.43 8.47
N MET A 139 7.44 -12.25 9.52
CA MET A 139 7.24 -12.97 10.78
C MET A 139 5.95 -12.49 11.49
N PRO A 140 5.12 -13.40 12.04
CA PRO A 140 3.87 -13.06 12.74
C PRO A 140 4.13 -12.51 14.15
N ILE A 141 4.63 -11.27 14.24
CA ILE A 141 4.98 -10.61 15.52
C ILE A 141 3.76 -10.22 16.36
N VAL A 142 2.57 -10.15 15.74
CA VAL A 142 1.28 -9.89 16.38
C VAL A 142 0.19 -10.68 15.66
N TYR A 143 -0.92 -10.94 16.35
CA TYR A 143 -2.06 -11.65 15.76
C TYR A 143 -3.21 -10.68 15.45
N PRO A 144 -3.60 -10.48 14.17
CA PRO A 144 -4.83 -9.77 13.81
C PRO A 144 -6.07 -10.64 14.09
N PRO A 145 -7.27 -10.06 14.24
CA PRO A 145 -8.51 -10.83 14.43
C PRO A 145 -8.81 -11.84 13.32
N SER A 146 -8.30 -11.60 12.11
CA SER A 146 -8.38 -12.49 10.95
C SER A 146 -7.22 -12.21 9.99
N LEU A 147 -6.85 -13.18 9.16
CA LEU A 147 -5.89 -13.00 8.07
C LEU A 147 -6.53 -12.51 6.76
N GLN A 148 -7.87 -12.41 6.73
CA GLN A 148 -8.58 -11.78 5.61
C GLN A 148 -8.19 -10.31 5.53
N ALA A 149 -7.96 -9.82 4.31
CA ALA A 149 -7.51 -8.44 4.10
C ALA A 149 -8.54 -7.65 3.28
N LEU A 150 -8.09 -6.65 2.51
CA LEU A 150 -9.00 -5.72 1.81
C LEU A 150 -9.75 -6.38 0.65
N GLY A 151 -9.20 -7.42 0.04
CA GLY A 151 -9.89 -8.21 -0.99
C GLY A 151 -10.16 -7.44 -2.29
N PHE A 152 -9.28 -6.51 -2.68
CA PHE A 152 -9.45 -5.77 -3.93
C PHE A 152 -9.27 -6.65 -5.17
N VAL A 153 -8.38 -7.63 -5.05
CA VAL A 153 -8.11 -8.68 -6.04
C VAL A 153 -8.46 -10.05 -5.47
N PRO A 154 -8.92 -11.01 -6.30
CA PRO A 154 -9.39 -12.32 -5.85
C PRO A 154 -8.28 -13.35 -5.62
N PHE A 155 -7.01 -12.93 -5.65
CA PHE A 155 -5.83 -13.78 -5.49
C PHE A 155 -4.86 -13.15 -4.51
N ASN A 156 -4.00 -13.96 -3.90
CA ASN A 156 -2.91 -13.49 -3.05
C ASN A 156 -1.67 -13.15 -3.90
N ILE A 157 -0.85 -12.22 -3.43
CA ILE A 157 0.44 -11.83 -4.03
C ILE A 157 1.53 -12.14 -3.02
N ASN A 158 2.63 -12.75 -3.45
CA ASN A 158 3.86 -12.89 -2.66
C ASN A 158 4.87 -11.83 -3.13
N PRO A 159 4.98 -10.67 -2.45
CA PRO A 159 5.98 -9.66 -2.79
C PRO A 159 7.38 -10.20 -2.50
N HIS A 160 8.40 -9.58 -3.11
CA HIS A 160 9.81 -9.97 -2.93
C HIS A 160 10.12 -11.42 -3.33
N TYR A 161 9.30 -12.05 -4.18
CA TYR A 161 9.57 -13.39 -4.65
C TYR A 161 10.92 -13.46 -5.38
N LEU A 162 11.72 -14.46 -5.04
CA LEU A 162 12.98 -14.78 -5.70
C LEU A 162 12.97 -16.27 -6.02
N ASP A 163 13.33 -16.62 -7.25
CA ASP A 163 13.63 -18.01 -7.54
C ASP A 163 14.90 -18.43 -6.77
N PRO A 164 14.90 -19.63 -6.16
CA PRO A 164 16.05 -20.12 -5.41
C PRO A 164 17.21 -20.41 -6.39
N ASN A 165 18.07 -19.43 -6.60
CA ASN A 165 19.31 -19.62 -7.35
C ASN A 165 20.51 -19.53 -6.39
N ALA A 166 21.15 -20.68 -6.13
CA ALA A 166 22.23 -20.84 -5.17
C ALA A 166 23.49 -19.99 -5.48
N ASN A 167 23.61 -19.45 -6.69
CA ASN A 167 24.78 -18.68 -7.15
C ASN A 167 24.52 -17.17 -7.31
N SER A 168 23.33 -16.67 -6.94
CA SER A 168 23.00 -15.25 -7.12
C SER A 168 23.64 -14.38 -6.03
N LYS A 169 24.49 -13.42 -6.43
CA LYS A 169 24.94 -12.31 -5.58
C LYS A 169 23.93 -11.13 -5.54
N HIS A 170 22.82 -11.23 -6.28
CA HIS A 170 21.79 -10.19 -6.26
C HIS A 170 20.92 -10.34 -5.01
N MET A 171 21.07 -9.38 -4.09
CA MET A 171 20.20 -9.19 -2.94
C MET A 171 18.82 -8.72 -3.40
N GLY A 172 18.02 -9.66 -3.88
CA GLY A 172 16.59 -9.72 -3.67
C GLY A 172 15.73 -8.52 -4.06
N VAL A 173 15.78 -8.08 -5.33
CA VAL A 173 14.87 -7.03 -5.78
C VAL A 173 14.14 -7.44 -7.05
N CYS A 174 12.88 -7.84 -6.88
CA CYS A 174 11.96 -8.09 -7.98
C CYS A 174 11.02 -6.88 -8.11
N SER A 175 11.22 -6.06 -9.14
CA SER A 175 10.36 -4.92 -9.48
C SER A 175 9.06 -5.41 -10.13
N ILE A 176 8.22 -6.14 -9.37
CA ILE A 176 6.89 -6.49 -9.84
C ILE A 176 5.99 -5.28 -9.65
N PHE A 177 5.56 -4.72 -10.78
CA PHE A 177 4.51 -3.71 -10.87
C PHE A 177 3.23 -4.37 -11.35
N ILE A 178 2.24 -4.49 -10.48
CA ILE A 178 0.91 -4.91 -10.90
C ILE A 178 0.03 -3.67 -10.93
N ILE A 179 -0.14 -3.12 -12.14
CA ILE A 179 -1.12 -2.06 -12.40
C ILE A 179 -2.40 -2.74 -12.82
N ILE A 180 -3.41 -2.69 -11.95
CA ILE A 180 -4.71 -3.28 -12.22
C ILE A 180 -5.69 -2.15 -12.50
N ARG A 181 -6.13 -2.09 -13.76
CA ARG A 181 -7.30 -1.31 -14.20
C ARG A 181 -8.34 -2.32 -14.66
N MET A 182 -9.25 -2.70 -13.77
CA MET A 182 -10.31 -3.65 -14.10
C MET A 182 -11.65 -2.94 -14.13
N ASN A 183 -12.31 -3.00 -15.30
CA ASN A 183 -13.75 -2.85 -15.37
C ASN A 183 -14.36 -4.15 -14.83
N GLY A 184 -15.24 -4.06 -13.82
CA GLY A 184 -15.96 -5.24 -13.34
C GLY A 184 -16.84 -5.81 -14.45
N GLN A 185 -16.77 -7.13 -14.67
CA GLN A 185 -17.83 -7.88 -15.35
C GLN A 185 -19.06 -7.97 -14.47
#